data_AF-A0A922I3Z1-F1
#
_entry.id   AF-A0A922I3Z1-F1
#
_cell.length_a   1.000
_cell.length_b   1.000
_cell.length_c   1.000
_cell.angle_alpha   90.00
_cell.angle_beta   90.00
_cell.angle_gamma   90.00
#
_symmetry.space_group_name_H-M   'P 1'
#
loop_
_entity.id
_entity.type
_entity.pdbx_description
1 polymer ?
#
loop_
_entity_poly.entity_id
_entity_poly.type
_entity_poly.pdbx_seq_one_letter_code
_entity_poly.pdbx_strand_id
1 'polypeptide(L)'
;MTVKIAPQAPVVGLFLMLNTFIHSIMYLYYALAAFGPEIQKYLWWKKYITQLQLLQFTICGIYGIIMVFLQEGFPPGLFWLGFAQNPFFFYMFYEFYQKSYRKKQLQQQQQQQQQEQKQRQFDLANNKNTTNI
;
A
#
# COMPACT_ATOMS: atom_id res chain seq x y z
N MET A 1 15.63 41.48 11.11
CA MET A 1 15.74 40.01 11.28
C MET A 1 14.63 39.38 10.45
N THR A 2 14.83 39.27 9.14
CA THR A 2 13.87 38.65 8.23
C THR A 2 13.93 37.15 8.44
N VAL A 3 12.86 36.57 8.97
CA VAL A 3 12.69 35.12 9.05
C VAL A 3 12.70 34.61 7.61
N LYS A 4 13.88 34.17 7.14
CA LYS A 4 13.99 33.35 5.93
C LYS A 4 13.35 32.02 6.28
N ILE A 5 12.03 31.93 6.16
CA ILE A 5 11.32 30.67 6.18
C ILE A 5 11.96 29.87 5.07
N ALA A 6 12.73 28.87 5.44
CA ALA A 6 13.36 28.01 4.47
C ALA A 6 12.22 27.44 3.60
N PRO A 7 12.29 27.50 2.26
CA PRO A 7 11.18 27.13 1.36
C PRO A 7 10.59 25.72 1.62
N GLN A 8 11.34 24.88 2.32
CA GLN A 8 10.96 23.55 2.82
C GLN A 8 10.03 23.55 4.06
N ALA A 9 9.99 24.59 4.89
CA ALA A 9 9.19 24.62 6.12
C ALA A 9 7.67 24.44 5.90
N PRO A 10 7.02 25.13 4.95
CA PRO A 10 5.60 24.88 4.66
C PRO A 10 5.35 23.46 4.12
N VAL A 11 6.30 22.91 3.37
CA VAL A 11 6.19 21.57 2.77
C VAL A 11 6.32 20.47 3.82
N VAL A 12 7.26 20.61 4.75
CA VAL A 12 7.40 19.70 5.90
C VAL A 12 6.14 19.74 6.77
N GLY A 13 5.52 20.91 6.95
CA GLY A 13 4.25 21.05 7.66
C GLY A 13 3.10 20.31 6.98
N LEU A 14 2.91 20.51 5.67
CA LEU A 14 1.88 19.79 4.91
C LEU A 14 2.09 18.28 4.89
N PHE A 15 3.35 17.84 4.81
CA PHE A 15 3.73 16.43 4.94
C PHE A 15 3.33 15.86 6.31
N LEU A 16 3.66 16.57 7.39
CA LEU A 16 3.30 16.14 8.75
C LEU A 16 1.78 16.04 8.92
N MET A 17 1.02 17.01 8.41
CA MET A 17 -0.43 16.99 8.47
C MET A 17 -1.02 15.80 7.71
N LEU A 18 -0.55 15.54 6.49
CA LEU A 18 -1.04 14.42 5.68
C LEU A 18 -0.66 13.07 6.30
N ASN A 19 0.58 12.96 6.79
CA ASN A 19 1.06 11.76 7.46
C ASN A 19 0.25 11.46 8.72
N THR A 20 0.08 12.45 9.61
CA THR A 20 -0.73 12.28 10.84
C THR A 20 -2.19 11.97 10.55
N PHE A 21 -2.76 12.51 9.47
CA PHE A 21 -4.13 12.18 9.03
C PHE A 21 -4.26 10.71 8.61
N ILE A 22 -3.40 10.23 7.70
CA ILE A 22 -3.40 8.84 7.24
C ILE A 22 -3.09 7.89 8.40
N HIS A 23 -2.16 8.27 9.27
CA HIS A 23 -1.75 7.50 10.44
C HIS A 23 -2.87 7.42 11.49
N SER A 24 -3.67 8.47 11.65
CA SER A 24 -4.88 8.45 12.48
C SER A 24 -5.89 7.42 11.98
N ILE A 25 -6.13 7.35 10.66
CA ILE A 25 -7.01 6.34 10.05
C ILE A 25 -6.48 4.93 10.29
N MET A 26 -5.17 4.75 10.17
CA MET A 26 -4.52 3.46 10.39
C MET A 26 -4.63 3.01 11.86
N TYR A 27 -4.41 3.89 12.83
CA TYR A 27 -4.58 3.52 14.24
C TYR A 27 -6.04 3.30 14.61
N LEU A 28 -6.98 4.04 14.01
CA LEU A 28 -8.40 3.78 14.18
C LEU A 28 -8.76 2.37 13.69
N TYR A 29 -8.20 1.94 12.56
CA TYR A 29 -8.35 0.57 12.08
C TYR A 29 -7.84 -0.47 13.10
N TYR A 30 -6.66 -0.25 13.68
CA TYR A 30 -6.12 -1.16 14.68
C TYR A 30 -6.91 -1.17 15.99
N ALA A 31 -7.41 -0.02 16.43
CA ALA A 31 -8.31 0.09 17.57
C ALA A 31 -9.59 -0.72 17.33
N LEU A 32 -10.22 -0.56 16.17
CA LEU A 32 -11.41 -1.33 15.77
C LEU A 32 -11.13 -2.83 15.66
N ALA A 33 -9.95 -3.21 15.17
CA ALA A 33 -9.53 -4.60 15.08
C ALA A 33 -9.30 -5.26 16.45
N ALA A 34 -9.03 -4.47 17.49
CA ALA A 34 -8.83 -4.93 18.86
C ALA A 34 -10.14 -5.21 19.62
N PHE A 35 -11.28 -4.66 19.18
CA PHE A 35 -12.59 -4.86 19.84
C PHE A 35 -13.18 -6.27 19.68
N GLY A 36 -12.54 -7.16 18.92
CA GLY A 36 -12.85 -8.59 18.91
C GLY A 36 -13.11 -9.19 17.52
N PRO A 37 -13.23 -10.54 17.43
CA PRO A 37 -13.36 -11.27 16.17
C PRO A 37 -14.66 -10.98 15.41
N GLU A 38 -15.70 -10.47 16.09
CA GLU A 38 -16.95 -10.01 15.50
C GLU A 38 -16.74 -8.82 14.56
N ILE A 39 -15.92 -7.83 14.96
CA ILE A 39 -15.66 -6.62 14.15
C ILE A 39 -14.62 -6.89 13.07
N GLN A 40 -13.69 -7.82 13.30
CA GLN A 40 -12.65 -8.21 12.31
C GLN A 40 -13.22 -8.69 10.98
N LYS A 41 -14.44 -9.26 10.96
CA LYS A 41 -15.12 -9.68 9.72
C LYS A 41 -15.43 -8.50 8.79
N TYR A 42 -15.69 -7.32 9.34
CA TYR A 42 -16.03 -6.11 8.57
C TYR A 42 -14.80 -5.30 8.14
N LEU A 43 -13.61 -5.65 8.61
CA LEU A 43 -12.36 -4.91 8.40
C LEU A 43 -11.68 -5.24 7.04
N TRP A 44 -12.46 -5.40 5.97
CA TRP A 44 -11.96 -5.69 4.62
C TRP A 44 -11.20 -4.51 4.00
N TRP A 45 -11.43 -3.28 4.47
CA TRP A 45 -10.83 -2.07 3.89
C TRP A 45 -9.35 -1.88 4.22
N LYS A 46 -8.72 -2.82 4.95
CA LYS A 46 -7.30 -2.77 5.29
C LYS A 46 -6.36 -2.58 4.10
N LYS A 47 -6.75 -3.11 2.93
CA LYS A 47 -6.00 -2.94 1.68
C LYS A 47 -5.93 -1.48 1.27
N TYR A 48 -7.03 -0.74 1.39
CA TYR A 48 -7.08 0.68 1.05
C TYR A 48 -6.21 1.51 1.98
N ILE A 49 -6.14 1.16 3.27
CA ILE A 49 -5.25 1.85 4.23
C ILE A 49 -3.79 1.68 3.83
N THR A 50 -3.35 0.45 3.53
CA THR A 50 -1.98 0.19 3.06
C THR A 50 -1.70 0.89 1.72
N GLN A 51 -2.67 0.95 0.81
CA GLN A 51 -2.53 1.70 -0.45
C GLN A 51 -2.42 3.20 -0.24
N LEU A 52 -3.19 3.78 0.69
CA LEU A 52 -3.10 5.21 1.05
C LEU A 52 -1.74 5.55 1.65
N GLN A 53 -1.19 4.70 2.52
CA GLN A 53 0.17 4.87 3.06
C GLN A 53 1.23 4.81 1.96
N LEU A 54 1.11 3.86 1.03
CA LEU A 54 2.04 3.74 -0.10
C LEU A 54 1.95 4.93 -1.07
N LEU A 55 0.74 5.44 -1.29
CA LEU A 55 0.50 6.65 -2.08
C LEU A 55 1.14 7.87 -1.41
N GLN A 56 1.02 8.01 -0.08
CA GLN A 56 1.72 9.05 0.68
C GLN A 56 3.23 8.96 0.48
N PHE A 57 3.85 7.80 0.65
CA PHE A 57 5.30 7.66 0.41
C PHE A 57 5.71 7.96 -1.05
N THR A 58 4.86 7.65 -2.03
CA THR A 58 5.13 7.95 -3.45
C THR A 58 5.11 9.45 -3.72
N ILE A 59 4.03 10.13 -3.33
CA ILE A 59 3.87 11.57 -3.54
C ILE A 59 4.99 12.32 -2.81
N CYS A 60 5.26 11.94 -1.56
CA CYS A 60 6.31 12.57 -0.75
C CYS A 60 7.72 12.26 -1.29
N GLY A 61 7.93 11.07 -1.87
CA GLY A 61 9.19 10.73 -2.54
C GLY A 61 9.45 11.60 -3.77
N ILE A 62 8.46 11.73 -4.66
CA ILE A 62 8.57 12.58 -5.86
C ILE A 62 8.82 14.04 -5.45
N TYR A 63 8.07 14.53 -4.47
CA TYR A 63 8.23 15.90 -3.99
C TYR A 63 9.57 16.12 -3.29
N GLY A 64 10.05 15.12 -2.55
CA GLY A 64 11.38 15.11 -1.94
C GLY A 64 12.49 15.22 -2.97
N ILE A 65 12.39 14.50 -4.10
CA ILE A 65 13.35 14.58 -5.22
C ILE A 65 13.40 16.00 -5.80
N ILE A 66 12.24 16.64 -6.03
CA ILE A 66 12.18 18.03 -6.53
C ILE A 66 12.86 18.98 -5.53
N MET A 67 12.64 18.78 -4.23
CA MET A 67 13.26 19.59 -3.19
C MET A 67 14.79 19.41 -3.11
N VAL A 68 15.33 18.22 -3.43
CA VAL A 68 16.79 18.03 -3.53
C VAL A 68 17.42 19.02 -4.52
N PHE A 69 16.75 19.28 -5.64
CA PHE A 69 17.26 20.19 -6.67
C PHE A 69 17.05 21.67 -6.36
N LEU A 70 16.11 22.01 -5.48
CA LEU A 70 15.77 23.39 -5.10
C LEU A 70 16.35 23.82 -3.75
N GLN A 71 17.12 22.94 -3.08
CA GLN A 71 17.57 23.18 -1.72
C GLN A 71 18.77 24.11 -1.66
N GLU A 72 18.57 25.31 -1.08
CA GLU A 72 19.65 26.17 -0.61
C GLU A 72 19.64 26.24 0.94
N GLY A 73 20.79 25.96 1.57
CA GLY A 73 21.05 26.34 2.96
C GLY A 73 20.48 25.44 4.08
N PHE A 74 20.05 24.20 3.81
CA PHE A 74 19.62 23.27 4.87
C PHE A 74 20.77 22.37 5.37
N PRO A 75 20.85 22.05 6.67
CA PRO A 75 21.87 21.14 7.20
C PRO A 75 21.81 19.76 6.51
N PRO A 76 22.90 19.31 5.85
CA PRO A 76 22.88 18.15 4.97
C PRO A 76 22.57 16.82 5.69
N GLY A 77 22.91 16.71 6.99
CA GLY A 77 22.66 15.50 7.78
C GLY A 77 21.17 15.19 7.97
N LEU A 78 20.37 16.20 8.38
CA LEU A 78 18.93 16.02 8.61
C LEU A 78 18.18 15.78 7.29
N PHE A 79 18.64 16.43 6.22
CA PHE A 79 18.12 16.22 4.88
C PHE A 79 18.32 14.79 4.39
N TRP A 80 19.56 14.29 4.47
CA TRP A 80 19.89 12.95 3.97
C TRP A 80 19.20 11.85 4.78
N LEU A 81 19.06 12.04 6.10
CA LEU A 81 18.31 11.14 6.97
C LEU A 81 16.85 11.01 6.53
N GLY A 82 16.15 12.15 6.37
CA GLY A 82 14.74 12.16 5.94
C GLY A 82 14.56 11.63 4.51
N PHE A 83 15.50 11.96 3.62
CA PHE A 83 15.50 11.49 2.24
C PHE A 83 15.70 9.97 2.15
N ALA A 84 16.64 9.40 2.90
CA ALA A 84 16.92 7.97 2.92
C ALA A 84 15.81 7.16 3.61
N GLN A 85 15.10 7.76 4.56
CA GLN A 85 13.99 7.13 5.29
C GLN A 85 12.81 6.77 4.35
N ASN A 86 12.44 7.65 3.42
CA ASN A 86 11.28 7.46 2.54
C ASN A 86 11.37 6.20 1.64
N PRO A 87 12.44 5.96 0.85
CA PRO A 87 12.56 4.77 0.01
C PRO A 87 12.65 3.48 0.84
N PHE A 88 13.24 3.53 2.04
CA PHE A 88 13.30 2.38 2.95
C PHE A 88 11.89 1.93 3.37
N PHE A 89 11.05 2.86 3.86
CA PHE A 89 9.68 2.55 4.23
C PHE A 89 8.84 2.14 3.02
N PHE A 90 9.00 2.81 1.87
CA PHE A 90 8.31 2.44 0.65
C PHE A 90 8.59 0.97 0.26
N TYR A 91 9.86 0.55 0.26
CA TYR A 91 10.23 -0.82 -0.09
C TYR A 91 9.58 -1.84 0.84
N MET A 92 9.67 -1.63 2.14
CA MET A 92 9.10 -2.54 3.14
C MET A 92 7.57 -2.65 3.01
N PHE A 93 6.88 -1.52 2.84
CA PHE A 93 5.42 -1.50 2.64
C PHE A 93 5.02 -2.10 1.29
N TYR A 94 5.82 -1.88 0.25
CA TYR A 94 5.60 -2.45 -1.08
C TYR A 94 5.73 -3.98 -1.08
N GLU A 95 6.77 -4.51 -0.42
CA GLU A 95 6.96 -5.95 -0.24
C GLU A 95 5.79 -6.56 0.55
N PHE A 96 5.40 -5.92 1.66
CA PHE A 96 4.23 -6.31 2.44
C PHE A 96 2.94 -6.31 1.60
N TYR A 97 2.73 -5.27 0.77
CA TYR A 97 1.55 -5.17 -0.10
C TYR A 97 1.52 -6.28 -1.15
N GLN A 98 2.65 -6.56 -1.82
CA GLN A 98 2.73 -7.68 -2.77
C GLN A 98 2.41 -9.01 -2.11
N LYS A 99 3.04 -9.30 -0.96
CA LYS A 99 2.92 -10.57 -0.26
C LYS A 99 1.52 -10.79 0.31
N SER A 100 0.91 -9.74 0.88
CA SER A 100 -0.39 -9.82 1.54
C SER A 100 -1.56 -9.82 0.58
N TYR A 101 -1.50 -9.05 -0.51
CA TYR A 101 -2.64 -8.84 -1.40
C TYR A 101 -2.46 -9.44 -2.79
N ARG A 102 -1.29 -9.28 -3.42
CA ARG A 102 -1.08 -9.73 -4.81
C ARG A 102 -0.93 -11.25 -4.91
N LYS A 103 -0.21 -11.87 -3.96
CA LYS A 103 -0.04 -13.34 -3.93
C LYS A 103 -1.35 -14.09 -3.65
N LYS A 104 -2.19 -13.57 -2.76
CA LYS A 104 -3.52 -14.15 -2.47
C LYS A 104 -4.47 -14.06 -3.67
N GLN A 105 -4.50 -12.91 -4.35
CA GLN A 105 -5.32 -12.74 -5.56
C GLN A 105 -4.89 -13.69 -6.68
N LEU A 106 -3.59 -13.85 -6.91
CA LEU A 106 -3.07 -14.74 -7.95
C LEU A 106 -3.40 -16.22 -7.66
N GLN A 107 -3.31 -16.65 -6.40
CA GLN A 107 -3.66 -18.01 -5.99
C GLN A 107 -5.15 -18.31 -6.16
N GLN A 108 -6.03 -17.36 -5.84
CA GLN A 108 -7.48 -17.51 -6.04
C GLN A 108 -7.84 -17.63 -7.52
N GLN A 109 -7.23 -16.83 -8.40
CA GLN A 109 -7.43 -16.94 -9.85
C GLN A 109 -6.96 -18.28 -10.41
N GLN A 110 -5.80 -18.79 -9.96
CA GLN A 110 -5.30 -20.09 -10.41
C GLN A 110 -6.20 -21.25 -9.97
N GLN A 111 -6.75 -21.21 -8.76
CA GLN A 111 -7.69 -22.22 -8.27
C GLN A 111 -9.01 -22.22 -9.07
N GLN A 112 -9.55 -21.04 -9.40
CA GLN A 112 -10.74 -20.93 -10.25
C GLN A 112 -10.50 -21.51 -11.65
N GLN A 113 -9.38 -21.17 -12.29
CA GLN A 113 -9.04 -21.70 -13.62
C GLN A 113 -8.87 -23.22 -13.62
N GLN A 114 -8.26 -23.81 -12.57
CA GLN A 114 -8.14 -25.26 -12.46
C GLN A 114 -9.50 -25.94 -12.25
N GLN A 115 -10.40 -25.34 -11.47
CA GLN A 115 -11.76 -25.86 -11.29
C GLN A 115 -12.55 -25.80 -12.60
N GLU A 116 -12.48 -24.69 -13.34
CA GLU A 116 -13.12 -24.55 -14.66
C GLU A 116 -12.56 -25.55 -15.69
N GLN A 117 -11.27 -25.84 -15.66
CA GLN A 117 -10.66 -26.84 -16.53
C GLN A 117 -11.09 -28.27 -16.17
N LYS A 118 -11.13 -28.61 -14.88
CA LYS A 118 -11.65 -29.90 -14.41
C LYS A 118 -13.12 -30.09 -14.76
N GLN A 119 -13.93 -29.06 -14.58
CA GLN A 119 -15.35 -29.08 -14.94
C GLN A 119 -15.51 -29.30 -16.46
N ARG A 120 -14.79 -28.52 -17.29
CA ARG A 120 -14.83 -28.70 -18.76
C ARG A 120 -14.37 -30.10 -19.19
N GLN A 121 -13.34 -30.67 -18.58
CA GLN A 121 -12.91 -32.03 -18.89
C GLN A 121 -13.96 -33.08 -18.49
N PHE A 122 -14.61 -32.90 -17.33
CA PHE A 122 -15.70 -33.77 -16.89
C PHE A 122 -16.89 -33.71 -17.86
N ASP A 123 -17.30 -32.51 -18.29
CA ASP A 123 -18.41 -32.32 -19.22
C ASP A 123 -18.09 -32.94 -20.59
N LEU A 124 -16.85 -32.80 -21.09
CA LEU A 124 -16.38 -33.44 -22.33
C LEU A 124 -16.36 -34.97 -22.23
N ALA A 125 -15.95 -35.53 -21.09
CA ALA A 125 -15.91 -36.97 -20.86
C ALA A 125 -17.33 -37.56 -20.75
N ASN A 126 -18.22 -36.87 -20.04
CA ASN A 126 -19.61 -37.28 -19.89
C ASN A 126 -20.36 -37.22 -21.23
N ASN A 127 -20.17 -36.15 -22.01
CA ASN A 127 -20.77 -36.02 -23.33
C ASN A 127 -20.35 -37.16 -24.27
N LYS A 128 -19.06 -37.49 -24.33
CA LYS A 128 -18.56 -38.62 -25.13
C LYS A 128 -19.19 -39.97 -24.73
N ASN A 129 -19.50 -40.15 -23.45
CA ASN A 129 -20.13 -41.38 -22.98
C ASN A 129 -21.63 -41.44 -23.34
N THR A 130 -22.33 -40.31 -23.37
CA THR A 130 -23.75 -40.25 -23.78
C THR A 130 -23.98 -40.40 -25.29
N THR A 131 -23.00 -40.07 -26.14
CA THR A 131 -23.15 -40.15 -27.61
C THR A 131 -22.77 -41.52 -28.20
N ASN A 132 -22.21 -42.42 -27.38
CA ASN A 132 -21.81 -43.78 -27.79
C ASN A 132 -22.83 -44.87 -27.36
N ILE A 133 -24.06 -44.48 -27.01
CA ILE A 133 -25.22 -45.35 -26.81
C ILE A 133 -26.23 -45.02 -27.92
#